data_AF-A0A1D2I6H0-F1
#
_entry.id   AF-A0A1D2I6H0-F1
#
_cell.length_a   1.000
_cell.length_b   1.000
_cell.length_c   1.000
_cell.angle_alpha   90.00
_cell.angle_beta   90.00
_cell.angle_gamma   90.00
#
_symmetry.space_group_name_H-M   'P 1'
#
loop_
_entity.id
_entity.type
_entity.pdbx_description
1 polymer ?
#
loop_
_entity_poly.entity_id
_entity_poly.type
_entity_poly.pdbx_seq_one_letter_code
_entity_poly.pdbx_strand_id
1 'polypeptide(L)'
;MRIADAATVRLLRPGDRVDVIAAGERVTDGGARVVARGARVTEVPKPLEDTGMGPGTGGALVVLSVPRAVAAGLAGAGATSRLAVTLW
;
A
#
# COMPACT_ATOMS: atom_id res chain seq x y z
N MET A 1 -6.64 0.82 -1.18
CA MET A 1 -5.64 1.79 -0.68
C MET A 1 -4.49 1.85 -1.70
N ARG A 2 -3.79 2.98 -1.87
CA ARG A 2 -2.73 3.14 -2.89
C ARG A 2 -1.34 2.95 -2.27
N ILE A 3 -0.63 1.94 -2.75
CA ILE A 3 0.74 1.61 -2.38
C ILE A 3 1.67 2.36 -3.32
N ALA A 4 2.65 3.07 -2.77
CA ALA A 4 3.60 3.88 -3.52
C ALA A 4 4.61 3.04 -4.33
N ASP A 5 4.84 1.78 -3.94
CA ASP A 5 5.68 0.85 -4.68
C ASP A 5 4.82 -0.08 -5.55
N ALA A 6 4.61 0.33 -6.80
CA ALA A 6 3.88 -0.45 -7.78
C ALA A 6 4.64 -1.69 -8.29
N ALA A 7 5.97 -1.76 -8.16
CA ALA A 7 6.76 -2.87 -8.66
C ALA A 7 6.60 -4.11 -7.77
N THR A 8 6.61 -3.91 -6.45
CA THR A 8 6.40 -4.99 -5.47
C THR A 8 4.98 -5.56 -5.55
N VAL A 9 3.98 -4.70 -5.79
CA VAL A 9 2.57 -5.13 -5.93
C VAL A 9 2.34 -6.04 -7.13
N ARG A 10 3.11 -5.90 -8.22
CA ARG A 10 2.98 -6.76 -9.42
C ARG A 10 3.35 -8.22 -9.16
N LEU A 11 4.04 -8.51 -8.06
CA LEU A 11 4.41 -9.87 -7.67
C LEU A 11 3.36 -10.54 -6.78
N LEU A 12 2.44 -9.77 -6.21
CA LEU A 12 1.45 -10.26 -5.25
C LEU A 12 0.30 -10.99 -5.94
N ARG A 13 -0.17 -12.05 -5.31
CA ARG A 13 -1.36 -12.80 -5.69
C ARG A 13 -2.43 -12.68 -4.60
N PRO A 14 -3.72 -12.73 -4.97
CA PRO A 14 -4.78 -12.95 -4.00
C PRO A 14 -4.48 -14.19 -3.15
N GLY A 15 -4.40 -14.02 -1.84
CA GLY A 15 -3.98 -15.07 -0.90
C GLY A 15 -2.66 -14.78 -0.18
N ASP A 16 -1.79 -13.94 -0.73
CA ASP A 16 -0.50 -13.63 -0.13
C ASP A 16 -0.63 -12.86 1.19
N ARG A 17 0.38 -13.00 2.06
CA ARG A 17 0.51 -12.23 3.30
C ARG A 17 1.59 -11.18 3.14
N VAL A 18 1.29 -9.97 3.59
CA VAL A 18 2.20 -8.84 3.48
C VAL A 18 2.23 -8.03 4.77
N ASP A 19 3.39 -7.45 5.04
CA ASP A 19 3.55 -6.38 6.02
C ASP A 19 3.48 -5.03 5.30
N VAL A 20 2.75 -4.09 5.89
CA VAL A 20 2.57 -2.74 5.33
C VAL A 20 3.39 -1.74 6.14
N ILE A 21 4.21 -0.98 5.45
CA ILE A 21 5.13 0.00 6.02
C ILE A 21 4.71 1.39 5.53
N ALA A 22 4.56 2.33 6.46
CA ALA A 22 4.42 3.74 6.15
C ALA A 22 5.77 4.42 6.26
N ALA A 23 6.20 5.08 5.19
CA ALA A 23 7.33 5.99 5.19
C ALA A 23 6.81 7.42 4.99
N GLY A 24 7.23 8.32 5.88
CA GLY A 24 6.97 9.75 5.73
C GLY A 24 7.51 10.26 4.39
N GLU A 25 6.82 11.22 3.78
CA GLU A 25 7.23 11.78 2.48
C GLU A 25 8.53 12.59 2.60
N ARG A 26 8.75 13.24 3.75
CA ARG A 26 9.97 13.98 4.06
C ARG A 26 10.78 13.24 5.12
N VAL A 27 12.10 13.37 5.04
CA VAL A 27 13.06 12.84 6.03
C VAL A 27 12.74 13.33 7.46
N THR A 28 12.06 14.47 7.59
CA THR A 28 11.63 15.08 8.85
C THR A 28 10.41 14.43 9.50
N ASP A 29 9.63 13.64 8.76
CA ASP A 29 8.28 13.20 9.17
C ASP A 29 8.30 11.94 10.05
N GLY A 30 9.48 11.56 10.57
CA GLY A 30 9.71 10.33 11.31
C GLY A 30 9.85 9.13 10.37
N GLY A 31 10.84 8.28 10.65
CA GLY A 31 11.26 7.17 9.79
C GLY A 31 10.17 6.14 9.48
N ALA A 32 10.52 5.15 8.66
CA ALA A 32 9.61 4.09 8.25
C ALA A 32 9.09 3.28 9.45
N ARG A 33 7.77 3.07 9.52
CA ARG A 33 7.12 2.26 10.57
C ARG A 33 6.16 1.24 9.99
N VAL A 34 6.07 0.08 10.62
CA VAL A 34 5.12 -0.98 10.26
C VAL A 34 3.72 -0.61 10.77
N VAL A 35 2.75 -0.52 9.87
CA VAL A 35 1.35 -0.17 10.19
C VAL A 35 0.45 -1.40 10.22
N ALA A 36 0.80 -2.45 9.46
CA ALA A 36 0.10 -3.73 9.51
C ALA A 36 1.10 -4.88 9.35
N ARG A 37 0.88 -5.97 10.09
CA ARG A 37 1.62 -7.23 9.92
C ARG A 37 0.70 -8.35 9.45
N GLY A 38 1.19 -9.18 8.52
CA GLY A 38 0.50 -10.37 8.03
C GLY A 38 -0.85 -10.11 7.36
N ALA A 39 -1.04 -8.94 6.78
CA ALA A 39 -2.26 -8.55 6.08
C ALA A 39 -2.45 -9.44 4.84
N ARG A 40 -3.67 -9.95 4.65
CA ARG A 40 -3.96 -10.84 3.51
C ARG A 40 -4.36 -10.03 2.30
N VAL A 41 -3.71 -10.26 1.16
CA VAL A 41 -4.10 -9.70 -0.13
C VAL A 41 -5.38 -10.39 -0.59
N THR A 42 -6.46 -9.63 -0.74
CA THR A 42 -7.74 -10.14 -1.25
C THR A 42 -7.90 -9.86 -2.74
N GLU A 43 -7.39 -8.72 -3.20
CA GLU A 43 -7.47 -8.32 -4.60
C GLU A 43 -6.29 -7.42 -4.94
N VAL A 44 -5.78 -7.58 -6.16
CA VAL A 44 -4.81 -6.66 -6.76
C VAL A 44 -5.44 -6.11 -8.03
N PRO A 45 -6.08 -4.93 -7.97
CA PRO A 45 -6.64 -4.28 -9.14
C PRO A 45 -5.57 -4.06 -10.21
N LYS A 46 -5.86 -4.46 -11.44
CA LYS A 46 -4.97 -4.15 -12.59
C LYS A 46 -4.89 -2.62 -12.72
N PRO A 47 -3.70 -2.05 -12.98
CA PRO A 47 -3.61 -0.64 -13.31
C PRO A 47 -4.55 -0.36 -14.48
N LEU A 48 -5.44 0.63 -14.37
CA LEU A 48 -6.22 1.06 -15.52
C LEU A 48 -5.22 1.56 -16.56
N GLU A 49 -5.08 0.83 -17.66
CA GLU A 49 -4.45 1.34 -18.86
C GLU A 49 -5.36 2.46 -19.39
N ASP A 50 -4.84 3.69 -19.30
CA ASP A 50 -5.27 4.86 -20.04
C ASP A 50 -6.72 5.36 -19.86
N THR A 51 -6.91 6.28 -18.91
CA THR A 51 -8.07 7.21 -18.89
C THR A 51 -7.63 8.66 -18.76
N GLY A 52 -6.59 9.05 -19.51
CA GLY A 52 -6.32 10.46 -19.82
C GLY A 52 -5.91 11.37 -18.66
N MET A 53 -5.59 10.84 -17.48
CA MET A 53 -4.78 11.57 -16.49
C MET A 53 -3.33 11.19 -16.79
N GLY A 54 -2.48 12.15 -17.18
CA GLY A 54 -1.08 11.94 -17.56
C GLY A 54 -0.25 11.17 -16.51
N PRO A 55 1.05 10.89 -16.76
CA PRO A 55 1.89 10.03 -15.91
C PRO A 55 2.00 10.61 -14.48
N GLY A 56 1.03 10.27 -13.64
CA GLY A 56 0.72 10.98 -12.42
C GLY A 56 0.66 10.01 -11.25
N THR A 57 1.83 9.82 -10.64
CA THR A 57 2.05 9.15 -9.35
C THR A 57 2.11 7.62 -9.40
N GLY A 58 3.33 7.08 -9.56
CA GLY A 58 3.66 5.65 -9.75
C GLY A 58 3.38 4.70 -8.57
N GLY A 59 2.15 4.69 -8.05
CA GLY A 59 1.68 3.73 -7.04
C GLY A 59 0.58 2.80 -7.56
N ALA A 60 0.53 1.56 -7.08
CA ALA A 60 -0.47 0.54 -7.41
C ALA A 60 -1.58 0.45 -6.35
N LEU A 61 -2.76 -0.02 -6.75
CA LEU A 61 -3.87 -0.29 -5.82
C LEU A 61 -3.79 -1.72 -5.31
N VAL A 62 -4.06 -1.91 -4.01
CA VAL A 62 -4.23 -3.23 -3.38
C VAL A 62 -5.42 -3.20 -2.44
N VAL A 63 -6.14 -4.32 -2.37
CA VAL A 63 -7.20 -4.59 -1.39
C VAL A 63 -6.68 -5.62 -0.40
N LEU A 64 -6.72 -5.27 0.88
CA LEU A 64 -6.24 -6.09 1.99
C LEU A 64 -7.38 -6.42 2.94
N SER A 65 -7.44 -7.67 3.39
CA SER A 65 -8.26 -8.07 4.53
C SER A 65 -7.47 -7.88 5.82
N VAL A 66 -7.91 -6.95 6.66
CA VAL A 66 -7.30 -6.62 7.96
C VAL A 66 -8.37 -6.39 9.03
N PRO A 67 -8.03 -6.54 10.33
CA PRO A 67 -8.94 -6.15 11.42
C PRO A 67 -9.33 -4.66 11.35
N ARG A 68 -10.55 -4.31 11.81
CA ARG A 68 -11.12 -2.95 11.71
C ARG A 68 -10.23 -1.85 12.33
N ALA A 69 -9.54 -2.16 13.43
CA ALA A 69 -8.61 -1.25 14.09
C ALA A 69 -7.37 -0.94 13.22
N VAL A 70 -6.85 -1.95 12.52
CA VAL A 70 -5.71 -1.81 11.58
C VAL A 70 -6.14 -1.04 10.34
N ALA A 71 -7.37 -1.26 9.85
CA ALA A 71 -7.91 -0.53 8.71
C ALA A 71 -7.94 0.99 8.94
N ALA A 72 -8.31 1.43 10.15
CA ALA A 72 -8.29 2.85 10.51
C ALA A 72 -6.86 3.42 10.50
N GLY A 73 -5.88 2.68 11.03
CA GLY A 73 -4.47 3.07 11.01
C GLY A 73 -3.89 3.17 9.61
N LEU A 74 -4.23 2.22 8.72
CA LEU A 74 -3.84 2.26 7.31
C LEU A 74 -4.46 3.42 6.55
N ALA A 75 -5.74 3.75 6.82
CA ALA A 75 -6.41 4.88 6.20
C ALA A 75 -5.78 6.21 6.61
N GLY A 76 -5.45 6.38 7.89
CA GLY A 76 -4.73 7.57 8.38
C GLY A 76 -3.33 7.68 7.81
N ALA A 77 -2.57 6.58 7.80
CA ALA A 77 -1.21 6.57 7.24
C ALA A 77 -1.20 6.83 5.72
N GLY A 78 -2.19 6.33 4.98
CA GLY A 78 -2.27 6.53 3.53
C GLY A 78 -2.65 7.95 3.13
N ALA A 79 -3.24 8.72 4.04
CA ALA A 79 -3.55 10.13 3.82
C ALA A 79 -2.32 11.04 3.99
N THR A 80 -1.32 10.61 4.78
CA THR A 80 -0.18 11.46 5.19
C THR A 80 1.18 10.90 4.81
N SER A 81 1.26 9.65 4.35
CA SER A 81 2.52 8.95 4.13
C SER A 81 2.46 8.06 2.88
N ARG A 82 3.63 7.76 2.31
CA ARG A 82 3.75 6.77 1.25
C ARG A 82 3.79 5.38 1.86
N LEU A 83 2.95 4.50 1.33
CA LEU A 83 2.82 3.14 1.82
C LEU A 83 3.60 2.18 0.93
N ALA A 84 4.39 1.31 1.55
CA ALA A 84 5.14 0.23 0.92
C ALA A 84 4.71 -1.11 1.52
N VAL A 85 4.95 -2.20 0.79
CA VAL A 85 4.61 -3.55 1.23
C VAL A 85 5.85 -4.45 1.11
N THR A 86 5.99 -5.39 2.03
CA THR A 86 6.94 -6.50 1.94
C THR A 86 6.20 -7.81 2.10
N LEU A 87 6.68 -8.87 1.43
CA LEU A 87 6.23 -10.22 1.68
C LEU A 87 6.60 -10.63 3.11
N TRP A 88 5.67 -11.33 3.76
CA TRP A 88 5.82 -11.84 5.12
C TRP A 88 6.54 -13.20 5.13
#